data_AF-A0A0E9T6Q9-F1
#
_entry.id   AF-A0A0E9T6Q9-F1
#
_cell.length_a   1.000
_cell.length_b   1.000
_cell.length_c   1.000
_cell.angle_alpha   90.00
_cell.angle_beta   90.00
_cell.angle_gamma   90.00
#
_symmetry.space_group_name_H-M   'P 1'
#
loop_
_entity.id
_entity.type
_entity.pdbx_description
1 polymer ?
#
loop_
_entity_poly.entity_id
_entity_poly.type
_entity_poly.pdbx_seq_one_letter_code
_entity_poly.pdbx_strand_id
1 'polypeptide(L)' 'MLPPTSKTLFPTPYPLNPIPYVLNPTLLPQVFQSDCDITEGTCQNTVAGAP' A
#
# COMPACT_ATOMS: atom_id res chain seq x y z
N MET A 1 -10.90 -29.47 39.85
CA MET A 1 -10.54 -28.69 38.66
C MET A 1 -9.05 -28.88 38.41
N LEU A 2 -8.66 -29.45 37.26
CA LEU A 2 -7.23 -29.55 36.89
C LEU A 2 -6.78 -28.20 36.31
N PRO A 3 -5.58 -27.71 36.66
CA PRO A 3 -5.04 -26.49 36.06
C PRO A 3 -4.67 -26.75 34.59
N PRO A 4 -4.81 -25.75 33.71
CA PRO A 4 -4.41 -25.89 32.31
C PRO A 4 -2.88 -26.03 32.23
N THR A 5 -2.41 -27.15 31.68
CA THR A 5 -1.01 -27.34 31.35
C THR A 5 -0.65 -26.42 30.19
N SER A 6 0.14 -25.37 30.48
CA SER A 6 0.67 -24.49 29.44
C SER A 6 1.70 -25.25 28.60
N LYS A 7 1.33 -25.61 27.37
CA LYS A 7 2.27 -26.14 26.38
C LYS A 7 2.88 -24.97 25.62
N THR A 8 4.15 -24.70 25.87
CA THR A 8 4.91 -23.71 25.11
C THR A 8 5.19 -24.28 23.72
N LEU A 9 4.55 -23.70 22.68
CA LEU A 9 4.91 -24.00 21.29
C LEU A 9 6.13 -23.16 20.90
N PHE A 10 7.17 -23.81 20.38
CA PHE A 10 8.29 -23.12 19.74
C PHE A 10 8.00 -23.06 18.24
N PRO A 11 7.86 -21.85 17.65
CA PRO A 11 7.69 -21.73 16.21
C PRO A 11 8.98 -22.09 15.50
N THR A 12 8.89 -22.95 14.49
CA THR A 12 10.00 -23.23 13.58
C THR A 12 10.02 -22.16 12.48
N PRO A 13 11.11 -21.38 12.31
CA PRO A 13 11.19 -20.40 11.23
C PRO A 13 11.11 -21.07 9.87
N TYR A 14 10.33 -20.50 8.95
CA TYR A 14 10.26 -20.94 7.56
C TYR A 14 11.05 -19.96 6.67
N PRO A 15 12.02 -20.44 5.87
CA PRO A 15 12.81 -19.56 5.03
C PRO A 15 11.95 -19.00 3.88
N LEU A 16 11.92 -17.66 3.76
CA LEU A 16 11.33 -16.97 2.62
C LEU A 16 12.42 -16.67 1.59
N ASN A 17 12.13 -16.95 0.32
CA ASN A 17 12.99 -16.59 -0.82
C ASN A 17 12.28 -15.49 -1.64
N PRO A 18 12.36 -14.22 -1.25
CA PRO A 18 11.71 -13.14 -1.98
C PRO A 18 12.37 -12.92 -3.34
N ILE A 19 11.55 -12.74 -4.37
CA ILE A 19 11.99 -12.34 -5.71
C ILE A 19 11.90 -10.81 -5.78
N PRO A 20 13.00 -10.08 -6.11
CA PRO A 20 12.95 -8.63 -6.23
C PRO A 20 11.98 -8.18 -7.33
N TYR A 21 11.11 -7.22 -7.00
CA TYR A 21 10.30 -6.52 -7.99
C TYR A 21 11.03 -5.25 -8.43
N VAL A 22 11.30 -5.12 -9.74
CA VAL A 22 11.89 -3.92 -10.31
C VAL A 22 10.76 -2.96 -10.66
N LEU A 23 10.62 -1.88 -9.89
CA LEU A 23 9.75 -0.77 -10.25
C LEU A 23 10.35 -0.08 -11.48
N ASN A 24 9.62 -0.02 -12.59
CA ASN A 24 10.06 0.70 -13.78
C ASN A 24 9.79 2.22 -13.62
N PRO A 25 10.81 3.09 -13.52
CA PRO A 25 10.61 4.52 -13.34
C PRO A 25 10.05 5.24 -14.58
N THR A 26 9.91 4.56 -15.73
CA THR A 26 9.27 5.14 -16.92
C THR A 26 7.78 5.42 -16.73
N LEU A 27 7.14 4.81 -15.73
CA LEU A 27 5.83 5.23 -15.24
C LEU A 27 6.07 6.41 -14.28
N LEU A 28 6.30 7.60 -14.82
CA LEU A 28 6.17 8.82 -14.03
C LEU A 28 4.81 8.77 -13.35
N PRO A 29 4.71 8.89 -12.02
CA PRO A 29 3.43 8.96 -11.34
C PRO A 29 2.66 10.14 -11.95
N GLN A 30 1.61 9.85 -12.71
CA GLN A 30 0.69 10.88 -13.12
C GLN A 30 0.05 11.39 -11.83
N VAL A 31 0.38 12.62 -11.44
CA VAL A 31 -0.23 13.22 -10.27
C VAL A 31 -1.65 13.59 -10.71
N PHE A 32 -2.61 12.79 -10.28
CA PHE A 32 -4.02 13.08 -10.47
C PHE A 32 -4.47 13.96 -9.29
N GLN A 33 -4.69 15.23 -9.57
CA GLN A 33 -5.15 16.19 -8.56
C GLN A 33 -6.57 16.62 -8.88
N SER A 34 -7.48 16.41 -7.94
CA SER A 34 -8.84 16.94 -8.00
C SER A 34 -8.93 18.15 -7.09
N ASP A 35 -9.34 19.29 -7.63
CA ASP A 35 -9.69 20.48 -6.86
C ASP A 35 -11.21 20.65 -6.92
N CYS A 36 -11.86 20.74 -5.76
CA CYS A 36 -13.31 20.82 -5.67
C CYS A 36 -13.72 22.06 -4.89
N ASP A 37 -14.50 22.93 -5.53
CA ASP A 37 -15.21 23.99 -4.85
C ASP A 37 -16.57 23.45 -4.38
N ILE A 38 -16.67 23.20 -3.07
CA ILE A 38 -17.89 22.69 -2.44
C ILE A 38 -19.01 23.73 -2.32
N THR A 39 -18.69 25.01 -2.50
CA THR A 39 -19.67 26.11 -2.45
C THR A 39 -20.42 26.22 -3.77
N GLU A 40 -19.69 26.03 -4.87
CA GLU A 40 -20.24 26.06 -6.22
C GLU A 40 -20.63 24.66 -6.75
N GLY A 41 -20.23 23.60 -6.03
CA GLY A 41 -20.50 22.21 -6.41
C GLY A 41 -19.72 21.77 -7.65
N THR A 42 -18.57 22.39 -7.91
CA THR A 42 -17.74 22.12 -9.08
C THR A 42 -16.47 21.38 -8.67
N CYS A 43 -16.01 20.47 -9.53
CA CYS A 43 -14.74 19.75 -9.34
C CYS A 43 -13.96 19.76 -10.66
N GLN A 44 -12.67 20.07 -10.59
CA GLN A 44 -11.74 20.02 -11.70
C GLN A 44 -10.65 18.99 -11.43
N ASN A 45 -10.41 18.12 -12.41
CA ASN A 45 -9.32 17.15 -12.35
C ASN A 45 -8.19 17.62 -13.26
N THR A 46 -6.98 17.69 -12.70
CA THR A 46 -5.75 18.01 -13.44
C THR A 46 -4.82 16.82 -13.37
N VAL A 47 -4.36 16.35 -14.53
CA VAL A 47 -3.30 15.35 -14.63
C VAL A 47 -1.98 16.10 -14.83
N ALA A 48 -1.13 16.13 -13.82
CA ALA A 48 0.22 16.66 -13.95
C ALA A 48 1.18 15.51 -14.33
N GLY A 49 1.58 15.52 -15.60
CA GLY A 49 2.70 14.77 -16.17
C GLY A 49 3.31 15.63 -17.27
N ALA A 50 4.62 15.89 -17.22
CA ALA A 50 5.31 16.74 -18.18
C ALA A 50 5.83 15.94 -19.39
N PRO A 51 6.15 16.60 -20.52
CA PRO A 51 5.38 17.55 -21.34
C PRO A 51 4.47 16.86 -22.38
#